data_AF-A0A523PQ28-F1
#
_entry.id   AF-A0A523PQ28-F1
#
_cell.length_a   1.000
_cell.length_b   1.000
_cell.length_c   1.000
_cell.angle_alpha   90.00
_cell.angle_beta   90.00
_cell.angle_gamma   90.00
#
_symmetry.space_group_name_H-M   'P 1'
#
loop_
_entity.id
_entity.type
_entity.pdbx_description
1 polymer ?
#
loop_
_entity_poly.entity_id
_entity_poly.type
_entity_poly.pdbx_seq_one_letter_code
_entity_poly.pdbx_strand_id
1 'polypeptide(L)'
;MARLARQVDELRDRGLHLDGGLGRACTTHRGVGPIVVRTLPHVPPKRRGPLASFGPAIIVASVVLGPGSILTSSKVGCAFGYELIWVVALSGLLMVAMTALSARIGVMLDGTPGDEIAHRAGRPFAVFVGVVLFLVVACFQFGNNLAIVAAVEPYAGDGKSWRVILLTLLNGAIVAVLVGFRRLYRPVEATMKVLIVVMAVGFLGNVLVA
;
A
#
# COMPACT_ATOMS: atom_id res chain seq x y z
N MET A 1 6.37 -5.94 8.92
CA MET A 1 5.40 -7.00 9.27
C MET A 1 5.95 -8.42 9.12
N ALA A 2 6.15 -8.99 7.91
CA ALA A 2 6.57 -10.41 7.74
C ALA A 2 7.98 -10.79 8.26
N ARG A 3 8.83 -9.81 8.61
CA ARG A 3 10.12 -10.05 9.27
C ARG A 3 10.02 -9.95 10.80
N LEU A 4 9.06 -9.18 11.31
CA LEU A 4 8.84 -9.02 12.74
C LEU A 4 8.21 -10.30 13.33
N ALA A 5 7.25 -10.90 12.61
CA ALA A 5 6.70 -12.20 12.98
C ALA A 5 7.77 -13.32 12.97
N ARG A 6 8.65 -13.32 11.96
CA ARG A 6 9.77 -14.27 11.90
C ARG A 6 10.78 -14.06 13.04
N GLN A 7 11.06 -12.80 13.37
CA GLN A 7 11.98 -12.46 14.45
C GLN A 7 11.39 -12.79 15.84
N VAL A 8 10.06 -12.75 15.98
CA VAL A 8 9.36 -13.17 17.20
C VAL A 8 9.34 -14.69 17.36
N ASP A 9 9.10 -15.46 16.29
CA ASP A 9 9.19 -16.93 16.32
C ASP A 9 10.63 -17.41 16.57
N GLU A 10 11.62 -16.76 15.95
CA GLU A 10 13.04 -17.09 16.11
C GLU A 10 13.57 -16.76 17.53
N LEU A 11 12.95 -15.80 18.23
CA LEU A 11 13.20 -15.51 19.64
C LEU A 11 12.43 -16.45 20.58
N ARG A 12 11.28 -16.98 20.16
CA ARG A 12 10.50 -17.98 20.90
C ARG A 12 11.16 -19.36 20.86
N ASP A 13 11.76 -19.73 19.74
CA ASP A 13 12.51 -20.99 19.56
C ASP A 13 13.86 -21.00 20.29
N ARG A 14 14.41 -19.82 20.62
CA ARG A 14 15.68 -19.70 21.37
C ARG A 14 15.55 -19.88 22.87
N GLY A 15 14.38 -20.24 23.39
CA GLY A 15 14.21 -20.69 24.78
C GLY A 15 14.68 -19.68 25.83
N LEU A 16 14.56 -18.36 25.57
CA LEU A 16 14.84 -17.35 26.59
C LEU A 16 13.72 -17.38 27.64
N HIS A 17 13.89 -18.27 28.62
CA HIS A 17 13.33 -18.12 29.95
C HIS A 17 13.65 -16.70 30.44
N LEU A 18 12.62 -15.90 30.67
CA LEU A 18 12.71 -14.62 31.38
C LEU A 18 12.99 -14.95 32.85
N ASP A 19 14.24 -15.27 33.17
CA ASP A 19 14.68 -15.37 34.56
C ASP A 19 14.67 -13.98 35.19
N GLY A 20 14.00 -13.90 36.34
CA GLY A 20 13.84 -12.70 37.14
C GLY A 20 15.19 -12.16 37.63
N GLY A 21 15.40 -10.87 37.40
CA GLY A 21 16.49 -10.09 37.97
C GLY A 21 16.03 -8.66 38.22
N LEU A 22 15.73 -8.36 39.49
CA LEU A 22 15.40 -7.04 40.02
C LEU A 22 16.33 -5.93 39.50
N GLY A 23 15.74 -4.79 39.11
CA GLY A 23 16.51 -3.58 38.83
C GLY A 23 15.65 -2.33 38.64
N ARG A 24 15.21 -1.75 39.76
CA ARG A 24 14.56 -0.43 39.94
C ARG A 24 13.06 -0.35 39.61
N ALA A 25 12.25 -0.69 40.61
CA ALA A 25 10.89 -0.20 40.77
C ALA A 25 10.92 1.31 41.07
N CYS A 26 10.35 2.12 40.18
CA CYS A 26 9.91 3.48 40.52
C CYS A 26 8.43 3.38 40.93
N THR A 27 8.17 3.42 42.22
CA THR A 27 6.83 3.29 42.80
C THR A 27 6.03 4.59 42.68
N THR A 28 4.98 4.51 41.86
CA THR A 28 3.59 4.92 42.12
C THR A 28 3.24 6.41 42.29
N HIS A 29 2.38 6.90 41.37
CA HIS A 29 1.22 7.71 41.76
C HIS A 29 -0.04 7.23 41.00
N ARG A 30 -0.97 6.64 41.77
CA ARG A 30 -2.39 6.29 41.50
C ARG A 30 -2.81 5.83 40.09
N GLY A 31 -3.15 4.54 39.99
CA GLY A 31 -4.34 4.08 39.24
C GLY A 31 -4.15 3.55 37.82
N VAL A 32 -2.95 3.59 37.24
CA VAL A 32 -2.65 2.98 35.94
C VAL A 32 -1.67 1.84 36.19
N GLY A 33 -2.05 0.61 35.81
CA GLY A 33 -1.14 -0.55 35.87
C GLY A 33 0.17 -0.24 35.14
N PRO A 34 1.30 -0.86 35.54
CA PRO A 34 2.60 -0.50 35.00
C PRO A 34 2.61 -0.74 33.49
N ILE A 35 2.71 0.35 32.72
CA ILE A 35 3.05 0.29 31.30
C ILE A 35 4.50 -0.19 31.26
N VAL A 36 4.69 -1.50 31.09
CA VAL A 36 5.99 -2.09 30.84
C VAL A 36 6.41 -1.66 29.44
N VAL A 37 7.08 -0.50 29.35
CA VAL A 37 7.81 -0.10 28.16
C VAL A 37 8.92 -1.12 28.00
N ARG A 38 8.67 -2.14 27.17
CA ARG A 38 9.66 -3.14 26.78
C ARG A 38 10.72 -2.40 25.99
N THR A 39 11.78 -1.95 26.66
CA THR A 39 12.97 -1.37 26.03
C THR A 39 13.63 -2.44 25.19
N LEU A 40 13.20 -2.53 23.93
CA LEU A 40 13.86 -3.37 22.95
C LEU A 40 15.32 -2.89 22.84
N PRO A 41 16.31 -3.80 22.89
CA PRO A 41 17.69 -3.44 22.69
C PRO A 41 17.81 -2.71 21.35
N HIS A 42 18.45 -1.54 21.36
CA HIS A 42 18.69 -0.73 20.17
C HIS A 42 19.64 -1.49 19.24
N VAL A 43 19.09 -2.39 18.40
CA VAL A 43 19.83 -3.04 17.33
C VAL A 43 20.17 -1.94 16.33
N PRO A 44 21.45 -1.57 16.14
CA PRO A 44 21.80 -0.55 15.16
C PRO A 44 21.27 -0.99 13.79
N PRO A 45 20.54 -0.12 13.06
CA PRO A 45 20.00 -0.50 11.78
C PRO A 45 21.16 -0.92 10.87
N LYS A 46 21.18 -2.20 10.48
CA LYS A 46 22.13 -2.69 9.48
C LYS A 46 21.94 -1.83 8.23
N ARG A 47 22.86 -0.91 7.96
CA ARG A 47 22.89 -0.04 6.77
C ARG A 47 22.91 -0.94 5.54
N ARG A 48 21.73 -1.34 5.07
CA ARG A 48 21.57 -1.91 3.74
C ARG A 48 21.68 -0.73 2.78
N GLY A 49 22.42 -0.91 1.69
CA GLY A 49 22.57 0.13 0.67
C GLY A 49 21.22 0.68 0.21
N PRO A 50 21.18 1.90 -0.33
CA PRO A 50 19.95 2.62 -0.65
C PRO A 50 18.96 1.78 -1.50
N LEU A 51 19.49 0.87 -2.34
CA LEU A 51 18.73 -0.07 -3.17
C LEU A 51 17.76 -0.99 -2.41
N ALA A 52 18.05 -1.35 -1.15
CA ALA A 52 17.17 -2.24 -0.38
C ALA A 52 15.91 -1.53 0.17
N SER A 53 15.87 -0.20 0.17
CA SER A 53 14.76 0.61 0.67
C SER A 53 13.75 1.00 -0.40
N PHE A 54 14.02 0.73 -1.69
CA PHE A 54 13.13 1.15 -2.79
C PHE A 54 11.90 0.26 -2.97
N GLY A 55 11.89 -0.98 -2.46
CA GLY A 55 10.75 -1.89 -2.59
C GLY A 55 9.40 -1.26 -2.19
N PRO A 56 9.24 -0.78 -0.95
CA PRO A 56 7.99 -0.12 -0.53
C PRO A 56 7.70 1.18 -1.29
N ALA A 57 8.72 1.96 -1.65
CA ALA A 57 8.53 3.20 -2.41
C ALA A 57 7.98 2.93 -3.82
N ILE A 58 8.49 1.88 -4.49
CA ILE A 58 8.02 1.47 -5.80
C ILE A 58 6.59 0.97 -5.72
N ILE A 59 6.25 0.13 -4.72
CA ILE A 59 4.87 -0.35 -4.55
C ILE A 59 3.90 0.82 -4.40
N VAL A 60 4.25 1.83 -3.62
CA VAL A 60 3.42 3.03 -3.46
C VAL A 60 3.29 3.81 -4.77
N ALA A 61 4.40 3.99 -5.51
CA ALA A 61 4.38 4.62 -6.82
C ALA A 61 3.53 3.84 -7.84
N SER A 62 3.55 2.51 -7.82
CA SER A 62 2.75 1.67 -8.71
C SER A 62 1.25 1.80 -8.43
N VAL A 63 0.85 1.86 -7.16
CA VAL A 63 -0.55 2.06 -6.77
C VAL A 63 -1.04 3.42 -7.25
N VAL A 64 -0.22 4.45 -7.12
CA VAL A 64 -0.54 5.80 -7.60
C VAL A 64 -0.71 5.84 -9.13
N LEU A 65 0.26 5.28 -9.84
CA LEU A 65 0.30 5.22 -11.31
C LEU A 65 -0.52 4.04 -11.84
N GLY A 66 -1.66 3.76 -11.21
CA GLY A 66 -2.55 2.70 -11.65
C GLY A 66 -3.14 2.96 -13.04
N PRO A 67 -3.62 1.91 -13.74
CA PRO A 67 -4.20 2.04 -15.07
C PRO A 67 -5.41 2.99 -15.09
N GLY A 68 -6.18 3.06 -14.00
CA GLY A 68 -7.30 4.00 -13.83
C GLY A 68 -6.89 5.47 -13.83
N SER A 69 -5.85 5.81 -13.08
CA SER A 69 -5.30 7.18 -13.02
C SER A 69 -4.84 7.62 -14.41
N ILE A 70 -4.13 6.74 -15.11
CA ILE A 70 -3.56 7.01 -16.43
C ILE A 70 -4.62 7.19 -17.48
N LEU A 71 -5.61 6.31 -17.54
CA LEU A 71 -6.71 6.43 -18.49
C LEU A 71 -7.48 7.73 -18.26
N THR A 72 -7.71 8.10 -17.00
CA THR A 72 -8.37 9.37 -16.65
C THR A 72 -7.52 10.56 -17.08
N SER A 73 -6.22 10.56 -16.79
CA SER A 73 -5.29 11.61 -17.23
C SER A 73 -5.22 11.73 -18.75
N SER A 74 -5.22 10.62 -19.49
CA SER A 74 -5.24 10.64 -20.96
C SER A 74 -6.55 11.20 -21.50
N LYS A 75 -7.70 10.85 -20.91
CA LYS A 75 -8.99 11.43 -21.31
C LYS A 75 -9.08 12.93 -21.02
N VAL A 76 -8.59 13.35 -19.88
CA VAL A 76 -8.52 14.78 -19.51
C VAL A 76 -7.57 15.53 -20.45
N GLY A 77 -6.39 14.96 -20.75
CA GLY A 77 -5.45 15.55 -21.71
C GLY A 77 -6.02 15.63 -23.13
N CYS A 78 -6.81 14.64 -23.56
CA CYS A 78 -7.51 14.69 -24.83
C CYS A 78 -8.59 15.79 -24.88
N ALA A 79 -9.29 16.03 -23.77
CA ALA A 79 -10.39 16.99 -23.71
C ALA A 79 -9.94 18.45 -23.52
N PHE A 80 -8.89 18.68 -22.73
CA PHE A 80 -8.42 20.02 -22.32
C PHE A 80 -7.00 20.36 -22.83
N GLY A 81 -6.35 19.46 -23.58
CA GLY A 81 -5.01 19.68 -24.10
C GLY A 81 -3.98 19.93 -23.00
N TYR A 82 -3.13 20.94 -23.21
CA TYR A 82 -2.00 21.26 -22.33
C TYR A 82 -2.33 22.22 -21.17
N GLU A 83 -3.57 22.74 -21.10
CA GLU A 83 -3.96 23.74 -20.10
C GLU A 83 -3.90 23.21 -18.66
N LEU A 84 -4.05 21.89 -18.47
CA LEU A 84 -4.12 21.25 -17.15
C LEU A 84 -2.80 20.63 -16.67
N ILE A 85 -1.68 20.82 -17.39
CA ILE A 85 -0.37 20.27 -16.98
C ILE A 85 0.03 20.74 -15.58
N TRP A 86 -0.22 22.01 -15.27
CA TRP A 86 0.13 22.57 -13.96
C TRP A 86 -0.65 21.90 -12.83
N VAL A 87 -1.91 21.47 -13.08
CA VAL A 87 -2.73 20.75 -12.10
C VAL A 87 -2.17 19.35 -11.85
N VAL A 88 -1.72 18.67 -12.90
CA VAL A 88 -1.08 17.34 -12.78
C VAL A 88 0.22 17.44 -11.99
N ALA A 89 1.04 18.45 -12.26
CA ALA A 89 2.28 18.69 -11.52
C ALA A 89 2.02 18.99 -10.04
N LEU A 90 1.05 19.86 -9.74
CA LEU A 90 0.65 20.18 -8.37
C LEU A 90 0.08 18.97 -7.63
N SER A 91 -0.74 18.16 -8.30
CA SER A 91 -1.29 16.91 -7.76
C SER A 91 -0.18 15.93 -7.39
N GLY A 92 0.82 15.76 -8.26
CA GLY A 92 1.99 14.92 -7.99
C GLY A 92 2.78 15.39 -6.77
N LEU A 93 3.00 16.70 -6.64
CA LEU A 93 3.69 17.27 -5.47
C LEU A 93 2.92 17.02 -4.17
N LEU A 94 1.60 17.29 -4.18
CA LEU A 94 0.74 17.06 -3.02
C LEU A 94 0.75 15.58 -2.62
N MET A 95 0.74 14.68 -3.60
CA MET A 95 0.78 13.25 -3.36
C MET A 95 2.10 12.79 -2.72
N VAL A 96 3.24 13.32 -3.16
CA VAL A 96 4.54 13.04 -2.53
C VAL A 96 4.54 13.52 -1.08
N ALA A 97 4.03 14.73 -0.81
CA ALA A 97 3.93 15.28 0.54
C ALA A 97 3.04 14.41 1.45
N MET A 98 1.85 14.03 0.97
CA MET A 98 0.91 13.19 1.72
C MET A 98 1.50 11.80 1.98
N THR A 99 2.11 11.19 0.97
CA THR A 99 2.75 9.87 1.11
C THR A 99 3.90 9.90 2.10
N ALA A 100 4.73 10.95 2.08
CA ALA A 100 5.83 11.12 3.02
C ALA A 100 5.31 11.26 4.47
N LEU A 101 4.22 12.00 4.67
CA LEU A 101 3.58 12.13 5.98
C LEU A 101 3.00 10.79 6.46
N SER A 102 2.27 10.07 5.59
CA SER A 102 1.73 8.74 5.90
C SER A 102 2.83 7.75 6.26
N ALA A 103 3.95 7.77 5.55
CA ALA A 103 5.11 6.94 5.85
C ALA A 103 5.71 7.26 7.23
N ARG A 104 5.84 8.54 7.58
CA ARG A 104 6.33 8.96 8.91
C ARG A 104 5.40 8.50 10.02
N ILE A 105 4.09 8.70 9.87
CA ILE A 105 3.08 8.24 10.84
C ILE A 105 3.12 6.72 10.99
N GLY A 106 3.23 5.98 9.87
CA GLY A 106 3.28 4.52 9.90
C GLY A 106 4.52 3.92 10.56
N VAL A 107 5.63 4.67 10.65
CA VAL A 107 6.84 4.24 11.40
C VAL A 107 6.74 4.60 12.88
N MET A 108 5.98 5.65 13.23
CA MET A 108 5.78 6.09 14.61
C MET A 108 4.69 5.29 15.35
N LEU A 109 3.83 4.57 14.63
CA LEU A 109 2.79 3.72 15.23
C LEU A 109 3.33 2.33 15.58
N ASP A 110 3.08 1.89 16.81
CA ASP A 110 3.44 0.54 17.28
C ASP A 110 2.47 -0.54 16.78
N GLY A 111 1.23 -0.15 16.46
CA GLY A 111 0.14 -1.03 15.99
C GLY A 111 -0.31 -0.78 14.55
N THR A 112 -1.39 -1.45 14.13
CA THR A 112 -2.03 -1.10 12.86
C THR A 112 -2.72 0.27 12.99
N PRO A 113 -2.79 1.08 11.92
CA PRO A 113 -3.50 2.36 11.97
C PRO A 113 -4.95 2.23 12.45
N GLY A 114 -5.61 1.11 12.15
CA GLY A 114 -6.97 0.82 12.61
C GLY A 114 -7.06 0.57 14.11
N ASP A 115 -6.11 -0.18 14.69
CA ASP A 115 -6.09 -0.47 16.12
C ASP A 115 -5.83 0.78 16.96
N GLU A 116 -4.95 1.67 16.48
CA GLU A 116 -4.65 2.93 17.15
C GLU A 116 -5.83 3.90 17.13
N ILE A 117 -6.59 3.94 16.04
CA ILE A 117 -7.84 4.71 15.97
C ILE A 117 -8.87 4.11 16.92
N ALA A 118 -9.00 2.78 16.98
CA ALA A 118 -9.91 2.13 17.92
C ALA A 118 -9.54 2.39 19.38
N HIS A 119 -8.26 2.45 19.69
CA HIS A 119 -7.77 2.68 21.04
C HIS A 119 -7.92 4.14 21.49
N ARG A 120 -7.70 5.11 20.60
CA ARG A 120 -7.75 6.55 20.94
C ARG A 120 -9.14 7.19 20.77
N ALA A 121 -9.89 6.80 19.74
CA ALA A 121 -11.17 7.41 19.38
C ALA A 121 -12.39 6.50 19.67
N GLY A 122 -12.15 5.27 20.13
CA GLY A 122 -13.19 4.31 20.46
C GLY A 122 -13.64 3.46 19.27
N ARG A 123 -14.23 2.30 19.57
CA ARG A 123 -14.68 1.30 18.59
C ARG A 123 -15.70 1.82 17.55
N PRO A 124 -16.71 2.66 17.87
CA PRO A 124 -17.65 3.12 16.85
C PRO A 124 -16.98 4.04 15.82
N PHE A 125 -16.03 4.88 16.25
CA PHE A 125 -15.29 5.76 15.34
C PHE A 125 -14.33 4.96 14.43
N ALA A 126 -13.69 3.93 14.97
CA ALA A 126 -12.85 3.04 14.16
C ALA A 126 -13.64 2.29 13.08
N VAL A 127 -14.87 1.86 13.38
CA VAL A 127 -15.76 1.25 12.37
C VAL A 127 -16.11 2.26 11.28
N PHE A 128 -16.47 3.49 11.65
CA PHE A 128 -16.74 4.55 10.67
C PHE A 128 -15.56 4.80 9.73
N VAL A 129 -14.35 4.97 10.29
CA VAL A 129 -13.13 5.14 9.48
C VAL A 129 -12.86 3.91 8.61
N GLY A 130 -13.10 2.70 9.14
CA GLY A 130 -12.98 1.46 8.38
C GLY A 130 -13.93 1.39 7.18
N VAL A 131 -15.18 1.81 7.34
CA VAL A 131 -16.17 1.88 6.25
C VAL A 131 -15.77 2.89 5.19
N VAL A 132 -15.30 4.08 5.60
CA VAL A 132 -14.80 5.10 4.66
C VAL A 132 -13.59 4.55 3.88
N LEU A 133 -12.63 3.93 4.57
CA LEU A 133 -11.46 3.34 3.93
C LEU A 133 -11.85 2.23 2.96
N PHE A 134 -12.80 1.36 3.34
CA PHE A 134 -13.33 0.33 2.46
C PHE A 134 -13.95 0.92 1.21
N LEU A 135 -14.76 1.98 1.33
CA LEU A 135 -15.38 2.65 0.19
C LEU A 135 -14.33 3.28 -0.74
N VAL A 136 -13.30 3.92 -0.19
CA VAL A 136 -12.19 4.49 -0.97
C VAL A 136 -11.46 3.40 -1.76
N VAL A 137 -11.12 2.28 -1.12
CA VAL A 137 -10.46 1.15 -1.80
C VAL A 137 -11.37 0.52 -2.85
N ALA A 138 -12.67 0.39 -2.57
CA ALA A 138 -13.65 -0.11 -3.53
C ALA A 138 -13.79 0.79 -4.76
N CYS A 139 -13.85 2.10 -4.58
CA CYS A 139 -13.85 3.07 -5.68
C CYS A 139 -12.55 3.00 -6.50
N PHE A 140 -11.40 2.85 -5.84
CA PHE A 140 -10.12 2.70 -6.52
C PHE A 140 -10.06 1.42 -7.37
N GLN A 141 -10.53 0.31 -6.82
CA GLN A 141 -10.60 -0.96 -7.55
C GLN A 141 -11.59 -0.90 -8.72
N PHE A 142 -12.73 -0.21 -8.53
CA PHE A 142 -13.68 0.04 -9.61
C PHE A 142 -13.06 0.85 -10.76
N GLY A 143 -12.29 1.91 -10.44
CA GLY A 143 -11.57 2.70 -11.44
C GLY A 143 -10.57 1.87 -12.24
N ASN A 144 -9.84 0.96 -11.59
CA ASN A 144 -8.92 0.05 -12.27
C ASN A 144 -9.65 -0.94 -13.20
N ASN A 145 -10.80 -1.48 -12.76
CA ASN A 145 -11.64 -2.34 -13.59
C ASN A 145 -12.18 -1.60 -14.83
N LEU A 146 -12.62 -0.35 -14.68
CA LEU A 146 -13.05 0.49 -15.81
C LEU A 146 -11.92 0.71 -16.81
N ALA A 147 -10.70 0.92 -16.34
CA ALA A 147 -9.55 1.11 -17.21
C ALA A 147 -9.25 -0.12 -18.07
N ILE A 148 -9.34 -1.31 -17.47
CA ILE A 148 -9.17 -2.58 -18.20
C ILE A 148 -10.25 -2.75 -19.26
N VAL A 149 -11.51 -2.47 -18.92
CA VAL A 149 -12.62 -2.55 -19.89
C VAL A 149 -12.37 -1.59 -21.06
N ALA A 150 -12.02 -0.33 -20.78
CA ALA A 150 -11.75 0.66 -21.82
C ALA A 150 -10.52 0.32 -22.68
N ALA A 151 -9.54 -0.40 -22.13
CA ALA A 151 -8.38 -0.87 -22.89
C ALA A 151 -8.71 -2.05 -23.83
N VAL A 152 -9.68 -2.90 -23.46
CA VAL A 152 -10.07 -4.09 -24.23
C VAL A 152 -11.25 -3.81 -25.18
N GLU A 153 -12.04 -2.77 -24.92
CA GLU A 153 -13.20 -2.35 -25.72
C GLU A 153 -12.91 -2.25 -27.23
N PRO A 154 -11.76 -1.70 -27.69
CA PRO A 154 -11.43 -1.66 -29.12
C PRO A 154 -11.25 -3.04 -29.77
N TYR A 155 -10.96 -4.08 -29.00
CA TYR A 155 -10.64 -5.42 -29.50
C TYR A 155 -11.80 -6.41 -29.35
N ALA A 156 -12.69 -6.21 -28.38
CA ALA A 156 -13.73 -7.18 -28.00
C ALA A 156 -15.16 -6.78 -28.45
N GLY A 157 -15.35 -5.60 -29.03
CA GLY A 157 -16.63 -5.10 -29.52
C GLY A 157 -17.65 -4.77 -28.40
N ASP A 158 -18.86 -4.38 -28.75
CA ASP A 158 -19.87 -3.85 -27.81
C ASP A 158 -20.70 -4.91 -27.05
N GLY A 159 -20.13 -6.09 -26.81
CA GLY A 159 -20.81 -7.14 -26.03
C GLY A 159 -20.77 -6.87 -24.51
N LYS A 160 -21.92 -6.76 -23.85
CA LYS A 160 -21.96 -6.63 -22.38
C LYS A 160 -21.47 -7.89 -21.65
N SER A 161 -21.60 -9.06 -22.27
CA SER A 161 -21.24 -10.36 -21.68
C SER A 161 -19.74 -10.55 -21.50
N TRP A 162 -18.90 -10.15 -22.46
CA TRP A 162 -17.45 -10.33 -22.34
C TRP A 162 -16.87 -9.44 -21.24
N ARG A 163 -17.43 -8.25 -21.01
CA ARG A 163 -17.00 -7.33 -19.93
C ARG A 163 -17.16 -7.98 -18.56
N VAL A 164 -18.33 -8.58 -18.30
CA VAL A 164 -18.64 -9.25 -17.02
C VAL A 164 -17.75 -10.48 -16.83
N ILE A 165 -17.58 -11.30 -17.87
CA ILE A 165 -16.74 -12.51 -17.82
C ILE A 165 -15.28 -12.13 -17.55
N LEU A 166 -14.74 -11.15 -18.28
CA LEU A 166 -13.37 -10.67 -18.12
C LEU A 166 -13.13 -10.14 -16.70
N LEU A 167 -14.02 -9.27 -16.19
CA LEU A 167 -13.88 -8.69 -14.87
C LEU A 167 -13.97 -9.75 -13.77
N THR A 168 -14.90 -10.70 -13.89
CA THR A 168 -15.08 -11.77 -12.92
C THR A 168 -13.87 -12.71 -12.89
N LEU A 169 -13.38 -13.11 -14.07
CA LEU A 169 -12.21 -13.97 -14.19
C LEU A 169 -10.95 -13.30 -13.67
N LEU A 170 -10.74 -12.02 -14.00
CA LEU A 170 -9.58 -11.27 -13.56
C LEU A 170 -9.58 -11.05 -12.04
N ASN A 171 -10.69 -10.57 -11.48
CA ASN A 171 -10.78 -10.37 -10.02
C ASN A 171 -10.71 -11.71 -9.27
N GLY A 172 -11.31 -12.77 -9.81
CA GLY A 172 -11.19 -14.12 -9.28
C GLY A 172 -9.75 -14.64 -9.28
N ALA A 173 -9.01 -14.42 -10.38
CA ALA A 173 -7.60 -14.78 -10.47
C ALA A 173 -6.74 -14.00 -9.45
N ILE A 174 -6.99 -12.70 -9.28
CA ILE A 174 -6.30 -11.88 -8.27
C ILE A 174 -6.53 -12.43 -6.87
N VAL A 175 -7.77 -12.77 -6.51
CA VAL A 175 -8.11 -13.36 -5.21
C VAL A 175 -7.45 -14.73 -5.04
N ALA A 176 -7.47 -15.57 -6.07
CA ALA A 176 -6.85 -16.89 -6.04
C ALA A 176 -5.32 -16.79 -5.81
N VAL A 177 -4.65 -15.85 -6.47
CA VAL A 177 -3.23 -15.55 -6.25
C VAL A 177 -3.01 -15.01 -4.83
N LEU A 178 -3.88 -14.14 -4.34
CA LEU A 178 -3.77 -13.57 -2.99
C LEU A 178 -3.86 -14.64 -1.89
N VAL A 179 -4.77 -15.61 -2.04
CA VAL A 179 -4.98 -16.68 -1.08
C VAL A 179 -3.96 -17.82 -1.26
N GLY A 180 -3.52 -18.09 -2.49
CA GLY A 180 -2.65 -19.22 -2.83
C GLY A 180 -1.17 -19.04 -2.45
N PHE A 181 -0.63 -17.82 -2.44
CA PHE A 181 0.80 -17.60 -2.23
C PHE A 181 1.15 -17.20 -0.79
N ARG A 182 1.91 -18.04 -0.06
CA ARG A 182 2.42 -17.71 1.28
C ARG A 182 3.55 -16.67 1.31
N ARG A 183 4.13 -16.31 0.16
CA ARG A 183 5.20 -15.29 0.05
C ARG A 183 4.90 -14.27 -1.06
N LEU A 184 3.80 -13.52 -0.91
CA LEU A 184 3.35 -12.51 -1.88
C LEU A 184 4.29 -11.33 -2.10
N TYR A 185 5.04 -10.93 -1.08
CA TYR A 185 5.73 -9.63 -1.12
C TYR A 185 6.78 -9.53 -2.23
N ARG A 186 7.59 -10.59 -2.42
CA ARG A 186 8.64 -10.66 -3.45
C ARG A 186 8.08 -10.69 -4.89
N PRO A 187 7.13 -11.58 -5.24
CA PRO A 187 6.56 -11.61 -6.58
C PRO A 187 5.76 -10.34 -6.88
N VAL A 188 4.97 -9.82 -5.93
CA VAL A 188 4.19 -8.58 -6.15
C VAL A 188 5.12 -7.39 -6.43
N GLU A 189 6.20 -7.22 -5.66
CA GLU A 189 7.17 -6.14 -5.91
C GLU A 189 7.84 -6.27 -7.29
N ALA A 190 8.20 -7.49 -7.70
CA ALA A 190 8.82 -7.73 -9.01
C ALA A 190 7.84 -7.45 -10.15
N THR A 191 6.60 -7.93 -10.07
CA THR A 191 5.56 -7.70 -11.08
C THR A 191 5.22 -6.22 -11.21
N MET A 192 5.08 -5.51 -10.09
CA MET A 192 4.80 -4.06 -10.07
C MET A 192 5.91 -3.25 -10.76
N LYS A 193 7.19 -3.61 -10.54
CA LYS A 193 8.33 -2.99 -11.24
C LYS A 193 8.24 -3.18 -12.75
N VAL A 194 8.01 -4.41 -13.20
CA VAL A 194 7.90 -4.73 -14.63
C VAL A 194 6.75 -3.97 -15.27
N LEU A 195 5.59 -3.94 -14.61
CA LEU A 195 4.40 -3.27 -15.15
C LEU A 195 4.60 -1.77 -15.33
N ILE A 196 5.21 -1.08 -14.35
CA ILE A 196 5.53 0.36 -14.49
C ILE A 196 6.46 0.59 -15.67
N VAL A 197 7.52 -0.22 -15.82
CA VAL A 197 8.50 -0.04 -16.89
C VAL A 197 7.85 -0.22 -18.26
N VAL A 198 7.04 -1.27 -18.43
CA VAL A 198 6.29 -1.52 -19.68
C VAL A 198 5.39 -0.33 -20.02
N MET A 199 4.69 0.20 -19.03
CA MET A 199 3.78 1.32 -19.19
C MET A 199 4.51 2.63 -19.55
N ALA A 200 5.64 2.91 -18.89
CA ALA A 200 6.48 4.07 -19.19
C ALA A 200 7.07 3.99 -20.60
N VAL A 201 7.54 2.80 -21.02
CA VAL A 201 8.02 2.56 -22.38
C VAL A 201 6.89 2.75 -23.40
N GLY A 202 5.68 2.26 -23.11
CA GLY A 202 4.51 2.46 -23.96
C GLY A 202 4.16 3.93 -24.17
N PHE A 203 4.15 4.73 -23.10
CA PHE A 203 3.94 6.19 -23.20
C PHE A 203 5.06 6.89 -23.97
N LEU A 204 6.31 6.55 -23.68
CA LEU A 204 7.45 7.15 -24.37
C LEU A 204 7.44 6.83 -25.86
N GLY A 205 7.13 5.58 -26.22
CA GLY A 205 6.92 5.18 -27.61
C GLY A 205 5.80 5.97 -28.27
N ASN A 206 4.66 6.13 -27.58
CA ASN A 206 3.55 6.94 -28.11
C ASN A 206 3.95 8.41 -28.33
N VAL A 207 4.73 9.01 -27.43
CA VAL A 207 5.20 10.40 -27.57
C VAL A 207 6.27 10.56 -28.65
N LEU A 208 7.09 9.55 -28.91
CA LEU A 208 8.14 9.60 -29.94
C LEU A 208 7.61 9.34 -31.35
N VAL A 209 6.54 8.56 -31.48
CA VAL A 209 5.92 8.20 -32.77
C VAL A 209 4.81 9.18 -33.18
N ALA A 210 4.13 9.78 -32.20
CA ALA A 210 3.14 10.84 -32.43
C ALA A 210 3.82 12.19 -32.74
#